data_AF-A0A2S5MSD4-F1
#
_entry.id   AF-A0A2S5MSD4-F1
#
_cell.length_a   1.000
_cell.length_b   1.000
_cell.length_c   1.000
_cell.angle_alpha   90.00
_cell.angle_beta   90.00
_cell.angle_gamma   90.00
#
_symmetry.space_group_name_H-M   'P 1'
#
loop_
_entity.id
_entity.type
_entity.pdbx_description
1 polymer ?
#
loop_
_entity_poly.entity_id
_entity_poly.type
_entity_poly.pdbx_seq_one_letter_code
_entity_poly.pdbx_strand_id
1 'polypeptide(L)'
;MVVVTHTSCHAPKTTRRYFSCPQSCAAYVPMKVRFMFPVRKPTMPAPLPEPVIPLEQRKSIETLMAHDCRWPIGDPQNADFHFCGKQKVDGHPYCDFHVRRANQPTRPRTVSYPLLAG
;
A
#
# COMPACT_ATOMS: atom_id res chain seq x y z
N MET A 1 -36.32 31.20 -57.72
CA MET A 1 -34.89 30.84 -57.55
C MET A 1 -34.34 31.65 -56.41
N VAL A 2 -34.05 31.04 -55.25
CA VAL A 2 -32.78 31.26 -54.57
C VAL A 2 -32.49 29.97 -53.80
N VAL A 3 -31.67 29.12 -54.40
CA VAL A 3 -30.94 28.08 -53.66
C VAL A 3 -29.95 28.82 -52.77
N VAL A 4 -30.10 28.69 -51.45
CA VAL A 4 -29.08 29.15 -50.52
C VAL A 4 -28.47 27.92 -49.87
N THR A 5 -27.24 27.68 -50.31
CA THR A 5 -26.34 26.61 -49.89
C THR A 5 -25.97 26.72 -48.41
N HIS A 6 -25.79 25.55 -47.80
CA HIS A 6 -25.38 25.33 -46.42
C HIS A 6 -24.08 26.06 -46.04
N THR A 7 -24.09 26.67 -44.85
CA THR A 7 -22.88 26.97 -44.09
C THR A 7 -22.87 26.09 -42.84
N SER A 8 -21.96 25.12 -42.81
CA SER A 8 -21.61 24.34 -41.64
C SER A 8 -20.60 25.10 -40.79
N CYS A 9 -20.88 25.31 -39.50
CA CYS A 9 -19.80 25.43 -38.50
C CYS A 9 -20.31 25.25 -37.06
N HIS A 10 -19.89 24.12 -36.49
CA HIS A 10 -19.44 23.84 -35.12
C HIS A 10 -20.21 24.40 -33.90
N ALA A 11 -20.63 23.46 -33.06
CA ALA A 11 -21.25 23.66 -31.75
C ALA A 11 -20.36 24.43 -30.75
N PRO A 12 -20.95 25.33 -29.95
CA PRO A 12 -20.27 25.93 -28.81
C PRO A 12 -20.14 24.95 -27.65
N LYS A 13 -18.93 24.91 -27.10
CA LYS A 13 -18.68 24.42 -25.75
C LYS A 13 -19.28 25.41 -24.75
N THR A 14 -19.79 24.86 -23.66
CA THR A 14 -20.05 25.50 -22.35
C THR A 14 -21.49 25.88 -21.98
N THR A 15 -21.77 25.65 -20.70
CA THR A 15 -22.79 26.22 -19.82
C THR A 15 -24.12 25.47 -19.61
N ARG A 16 -24.16 24.79 -18.45
CA ARG A 16 -25.11 25.05 -17.36
C ARG A 16 -26.60 24.97 -17.70
N ARG A 17 -27.19 23.78 -17.55
CA ARG A 17 -28.64 23.67 -17.34
C ARG A 17 -28.97 23.70 -15.85
N TYR A 18 -29.29 24.90 -15.38
CA TYR A 18 -30.10 25.11 -14.18
C TYR A 18 -31.52 24.63 -14.51
N PHE A 19 -31.96 23.52 -13.92
CA PHE A 19 -33.39 23.24 -13.78
C PHE A 19 -33.83 23.81 -12.44
N SER A 20 -34.53 24.94 -12.49
CA SER A 20 -35.29 25.53 -11.40
C SER A 20 -36.52 24.67 -11.11
N CYS A 21 -36.65 24.15 -9.88
CA CYS A 21 -37.92 23.65 -9.36
C CYS A 21 -38.42 24.64 -8.28
N PRO A 22 -39.56 25.32 -8.49
CA PRO A 22 -40.14 26.24 -7.52
C PRO A 22 -41.04 25.47 -6.52
N GLN A 23 -40.90 25.79 -5.22
CA GLN A 23 -41.77 25.43 -4.08
C GLN A 23 -42.21 23.95 -3.92
N SER A 24 -41.68 23.21 -2.94
CA SER A 24 -42.14 23.21 -1.53
C SER A 24 -43.04 22.02 -1.18
N CYS A 25 -42.49 21.00 -0.53
CA CYS A 25 -43.23 20.23 0.48
C CYS A 25 -42.25 19.62 1.49
N ALA A 26 -42.26 20.25 2.66
CA ALA A 26 -41.82 19.78 3.96
C ALA A 26 -41.37 18.31 4.09
N ALA A 27 -40.07 18.12 4.24
CA ALA A 27 -39.49 17.18 5.20
C ALA A 27 -38.01 17.54 5.40
N TYR A 28 -37.74 18.67 6.06
CA TYR A 28 -36.42 18.87 6.65
C TYR A 28 -36.31 17.91 7.84
N VAL A 29 -35.89 16.67 7.56
CA VAL A 29 -35.48 15.74 8.61
C VAL A 29 -34.06 16.15 9.01
N PRO A 30 -33.81 16.64 10.23
CA PRO A 30 -32.45 16.91 10.67
C PRO A 30 -31.78 15.56 10.94
N MET A 31 -31.18 14.94 9.92
CA MET A 31 -30.28 13.81 10.13
C MET A 31 -28.98 14.36 10.74
N LYS A 32 -28.98 14.58 12.06
CA LYS A 32 -27.74 14.55 12.85
C LYS A 32 -27.24 13.10 12.86
N VAL A 33 -26.72 12.64 11.74
CA VAL A 33 -25.96 11.40 11.69
C VAL A 33 -24.54 11.72 12.11
N ARG A 34 -24.32 11.77 13.43
CA ARG A 34 -22.98 11.50 13.96
C ARG A 34 -22.69 10.02 13.69
N PHE A 35 -22.28 9.70 12.46
CA PHE A 35 -21.65 8.43 12.15
C PHE A 35 -20.27 8.42 12.79
N MET A 36 -20.22 8.17 14.10
CA MET A 36 -18.98 7.82 14.77
C MET A 36 -18.73 6.35 14.47
N PHE A 37 -18.27 6.06 13.24
CA PHE A 37 -17.72 4.75 12.94
C PHE A 37 -16.58 4.51 13.93
N PRO A 38 -16.59 3.40 14.70
CA PRO A 38 -15.45 3.10 15.54
C PRO A 38 -14.25 2.92 14.61
N VAL A 39 -13.26 3.80 14.74
CA VAL A 39 -11.96 3.62 14.09
C VAL A 39 -11.40 2.32 14.65
N ARG A 40 -11.54 1.23 13.90
CA ARG A 40 -10.84 -0.01 14.20
C ARG A 40 -9.37 0.34 14.08
N LYS A 41 -8.67 0.42 15.22
CA LYS A 41 -7.21 0.50 15.20
C LYS A 41 -6.75 -0.67 14.31
N PRO A 42 -5.96 -0.45 13.25
CA PRO A 42 -5.39 -1.56 12.51
C PRO A 42 -4.57 -2.35 13.52
N THR A 43 -5.07 -3.51 13.92
CA THR A 43 -4.30 -4.48 14.68
C THR A 43 -3.18 -4.87 13.76
N MET A 44 -1.98 -4.34 14.01
CA MET A 44 -0.81 -4.79 13.28
C MET A 44 -0.73 -6.30 13.48
N PRO A 45 -0.68 -7.11 12.42
CA PRO A 45 -0.49 -8.54 12.58
C PRO A 45 0.78 -8.74 13.39
N ALA A 46 0.71 -9.64 14.39
CA ALA A 46 1.88 -10.02 15.15
C ALA A 46 3.01 -10.40 14.18
N PRO A 47 4.29 -10.10 14.51
CA PRO A 47 5.42 -10.52 13.69
C PRO A 47 5.30 -12.01 13.39
N LEU A 48 5.35 -12.37 12.10
CA LEU A 48 5.32 -13.78 11.71
C LEU A 48 6.52 -14.48 12.35
N PRO A 49 6.33 -15.65 12.99
CA PRO A 49 7.44 -16.39 13.56
C PRO A 49 8.45 -16.72 12.47
N GLU A 50 9.74 -16.51 12.77
CA GLU A 50 10.85 -16.87 11.89
C GLU A 50 10.79 -18.37 11.58
N PRO A 51 10.86 -18.79 10.32
CA PRO A 51 10.88 -20.21 9.99
C PRO A 51 12.16 -20.82 10.54
N VAL A 52 12.04 -21.93 11.27
CA VAL A 52 13.21 -22.72 11.67
C VAL A 52 13.83 -23.28 10.40
N ILE A 53 15.08 -22.89 10.13
CA ILE A 53 15.83 -23.36 8.96
C ILE A 53 16.71 -24.53 9.41
N PRO A 54 16.45 -25.75 8.89
CA PRO A 54 17.32 -26.90 9.09
C PRO A 54 18.75 -26.57 8.68
N LEU A 55 19.74 -27.14 9.39
CA LEU A 55 21.16 -26.89 9.13
C LEU A 55 21.53 -27.12 7.66
N GLU A 56 20.99 -28.17 7.05
CA GLU A 56 21.19 -28.53 5.63
C GLU A 56 20.73 -27.46 4.63
N GLN A 57 19.76 -26.63 5.02
CA GLN A 57 19.18 -25.59 4.16
C GLN A 57 19.83 -24.22 4.37
N ARG A 58 20.68 -24.07 5.38
CA ARG A 58 21.41 -22.83 5.65
C ARG A 58 22.48 -22.63 4.58
N LYS A 59 22.54 -21.43 4.02
CA LYS A 59 23.52 -21.08 3.00
C LYS A 59 24.47 -20.01 3.53
N SER A 60 25.75 -20.19 3.31
CA SER A 60 26.76 -19.13 3.48
C SER A 60 26.82 -18.24 2.23
N ILE A 61 27.57 -17.14 2.28
CA ILE A 61 27.83 -16.27 1.11
C ILE A 61 28.39 -17.09 -0.07
N GLU A 62 29.24 -18.07 0.23
CA GLU A 62 29.95 -18.89 -0.76
C GLU A 62 29.06 -19.94 -1.43
N THR A 63 28.07 -20.45 -0.71
CA THR A 63 27.21 -21.57 -1.16
C THR A 63 25.87 -21.10 -1.74
N LEU A 64 25.63 -19.79 -1.74
CA LEU A 64 24.39 -19.15 -2.16
C LEU A 64 24.29 -19.06 -3.69
N MET A 65 23.25 -19.67 -4.26
CA MET A 65 23.02 -19.67 -5.70
C MET A 65 22.05 -18.58 -6.16
N ALA A 66 21.94 -18.37 -7.46
CA ALA A 66 21.07 -17.33 -8.04
C ALA A 66 19.58 -17.56 -7.78
N HIS A 67 19.16 -18.81 -7.55
CA HIS A 67 17.78 -19.20 -7.26
C HIS A 67 17.45 -19.27 -5.77
N ASP A 68 18.42 -18.99 -4.90
CA ASP A 68 18.25 -19.10 -3.45
C ASP A 68 17.73 -17.80 -2.84
N CYS A 69 16.98 -17.94 -1.76
CA CYS A 69 16.48 -16.85 -0.94
C CYS A 69 17.63 -16.22 -0.15
N ARG A 70 17.85 -14.93 -0.40
CA ARG A 70 18.99 -14.15 0.12
C ARG A 70 18.72 -13.43 1.43
N TRP A 71 17.72 -13.87 2.19
CA TRP A 71 17.36 -13.24 3.46
C TRP A 71 18.43 -13.53 4.52
N PRO A 72 19.08 -12.51 5.11
CA PRO A 72 20.11 -12.69 6.13
C PRO A 72 19.50 -13.05 7.48
N ILE A 73 20.09 -14.00 8.18
CA ILE A 73 19.67 -14.47 9.49
C ILE A 73 20.87 -14.41 10.43
N GLY A 74 20.66 -13.78 11.59
CA GLY A 74 21.72 -13.51 12.55
C GLY A 74 22.50 -12.23 12.24
N ASP A 75 23.61 -12.06 12.96
CA ASP A 75 24.52 -10.92 12.81
C ASP A 75 25.70 -11.32 11.90
N PRO A 76 26.10 -10.50 10.92
CA PRO A 76 27.25 -10.79 10.04
C PRO A 76 28.58 -11.06 10.77
N GLN A 77 28.73 -10.63 12.02
CA GLN A 77 29.93 -10.88 12.83
C GLN A 77 29.90 -12.22 13.59
N ASN A 78 28.75 -12.91 13.60
CA ASN A 78 28.59 -14.18 14.29
C ASN A 78 28.79 -15.36 13.32
N ALA A 79 29.37 -16.46 13.82
CA ALA A 79 29.50 -17.72 13.11
C ALA A 79 28.15 -18.35 12.73
N ASP A 80 27.08 -17.99 13.46
CA ASP A 80 25.72 -18.41 13.15
C ASP A 80 25.08 -17.62 11.99
N PHE A 81 25.81 -16.69 11.35
CA PHE A 81 25.30 -15.96 10.19
C PHE A 81 25.06 -16.88 9.00
N HIS A 82 23.83 -16.84 8.47
CA HIS A 82 23.48 -17.59 7.27
C HIS A 82 22.34 -16.93 6.51
N PHE A 83 22.16 -17.36 5.27
CA PHE A 83 21.01 -17.04 4.45
C PHE A 83 19.99 -18.17 4.47
N CYS A 84 18.75 -17.79 4.19
CA CYS A 84 17.62 -18.72 4.19
C CYS A 84 17.75 -19.91 3.24
N GLY A 85 18.32 -19.72 2.03
CA GLY A 85 18.62 -20.82 1.11
C GLY A 85 17.42 -21.51 0.44
N LYS A 86 16.17 -21.24 0.85
CA LYS A 86 14.97 -21.74 0.16
C LYS A 86 14.85 -21.17 -1.25
N GLN A 87 14.12 -21.85 -2.13
CA GLN A 87 13.85 -21.35 -3.48
C GLN A 87 13.20 -19.96 -3.45
N LYS A 88 13.75 -19.03 -4.23
CA LYS A 88 13.20 -17.69 -4.40
C LYS A 88 11.92 -17.73 -5.25
N VAL A 89 11.05 -16.74 -5.05
CA VAL A 89 9.91 -16.50 -5.93
C VAL A 89 10.38 -15.73 -7.16
N ASP A 90 9.85 -16.05 -8.34
CA ASP A 90 10.19 -15.31 -9.56
C ASP A 90 9.89 -13.81 -9.43
N GLY A 91 10.80 -12.99 -9.94
CA GLY A 91 10.73 -11.53 -9.78
C GLY A 91 11.14 -11.01 -8.39
N HIS A 92 11.42 -11.89 -7.43
CA HIS A 92 11.87 -11.50 -6.08
C HIS A 92 13.20 -12.19 -5.69
N PRO A 93 14.02 -11.56 -4.82
CA PRO A 93 15.27 -12.14 -4.33
C PRO A 93 15.07 -13.11 -3.14
N TYR A 94 13.82 -13.31 -2.71
CA TYR A 94 13.47 -14.02 -1.49
C TYR A 94 12.39 -15.08 -1.75
N CYS A 95 12.27 -16.05 -0.85
CA CYS A 95 11.16 -17.02 -0.83
C CYS A 95 9.84 -16.35 -0.37
N ASP A 96 8.70 -17.02 -0.57
CA ASP A 96 7.36 -16.48 -0.24
C ASP A 96 7.27 -15.88 1.17
N PHE A 97 7.87 -16.56 2.15
CA PHE A 97 7.88 -16.09 3.54
C PHE A 97 8.63 -14.76 3.69
N HIS A 98 9.85 -14.70 3.14
CA HIS A 98 10.72 -13.53 3.28
C HIS A 98 10.29 -12.36 2.39
N VAL A 99 9.60 -12.61 1.28
CA VAL A 99 8.94 -11.53 0.51
C VAL A 99 7.87 -10.84 1.36
N ARG A 100 7.03 -11.59 2.06
CA ARG A 100 6.00 -11.02 2.94
C ARG A 100 6.60 -10.26 4.12
N ARG A 101 7.71 -10.74 4.66
CA ARG A 101 8.43 -10.08 5.76
C ARG A 101 9.10 -8.78 5.31
N ALA A 102 9.75 -8.79 4.15
CA ALA A 102 10.40 -7.61 3.58
C ALA A 102 9.43 -6.47 3.31
N ASN A 103 8.21 -6.80 2.88
CA ASN A 103 7.20 -5.84 2.44
C ASN A 103 6.25 -5.39 3.55
N GLN A 104 6.56 -5.66 4.83
CA GLN A 104 5.74 -5.13 5.93
C GLN A 104 5.87 -3.60 5.97
N PRO A 105 4.75 -2.86 6.00
CA PRO A 105 4.78 -1.41 6.03
C PRO A 105 5.53 -0.94 7.29
N THR A 106 6.55 -0.10 7.09
CA THR A 106 7.30 0.48 8.20
C THR A 106 6.35 1.31 9.06
N ARG A 107 6.41 1.12 10.38
CA ARG A 107 5.67 2.00 11.31
C ARG A 107 6.07 3.45 11.02
N PRO A 108 5.09 4.39 10.98
CA PRO A 108 5.41 5.79 10.80
C PRO A 108 6.38 6.23 11.90
N ARG A 109 7.54 6.75 11.51
CA ARG A 109 8.50 7.32 12.45
C ARG A 109 7.92 8.63 12.97
N THR A 110 7.47 8.65 14.21
CA THR A 110 7.09 9.90 14.87
C THR A 110 8.37 10.72 15.07
N VAL A 111 8.52 11.79 14.30
CA VAL A 111 9.60 12.76 14.51
C VAL A 111 9.24 13.58 15.75
N SER A 112 9.80 13.24 16.90
CA SER A 112 9.77 14.11 18.07
C SER A 112 10.85 15.16 17.92
N TYR A 113 10.47 16.39 17.61
CA TYR A 113 11.39 17.52 17.76
C TYR A 113 11.59 17.76 19.26
N PRO A 114 12.82 17.74 19.79
CA PRO A 114 13.07 18.21 21.14
C PRO A 114 12.77 19.71 21.15
N LEU A 115 11.62 20.08 21.71
CA LEU A 115 11.34 21.47 22.03
C LEU A 115 12.46 21.94 22.96
N LEU A 116 13.14 22.99 22.54
CA LEU A 116 14.16 23.71 23.29
C LEU A 116 13.66 23.96 24.71
N ALA A 117 14.19 23.19 25.66
CA ALA A 117 14.11 23.50 27.07
C ALA A 117 15.05 24.69 27.28
N GLY A 118 14.48 25.89 27.19
CA GLY A 118 15.08 27.12 27.71
C GLY A 118 14.88 27.24 29.22
#